data_AF-A0AAJ2W266-F1
#
_entry.id   AF-A0AAJ2W266-F1
#
_cell.length_a   1.000
_cell.length_b   1.000
_cell.length_c   1.000
_cell.angle_alpha   90.00
_cell.angle_beta   90.00
_cell.angle_gamma   90.00
#
_symmetry.space_group_name_H-M   'P 1'
#
loop_
_entity.id
_entity.type
_entity.pdbx_description
1 polymer ?
#
loop_
_entity_poly.entity_id
_entity_poly.type
_entity_poly.pdbx_seq_one_letter_code
_entity_poly.pdbx_strand_id
1 'polypeptide(L)'
;MNKSIFLIIYFFSLTIMKAQERDKDTLFFNIDKYYTISPTITSNLTNKTYLEIVEFQKQLMTNTKTNGYVYFIGDGILTKGLKPKKVLSIKDYVENRKFYLDGKYNKIIDDGKLKDSLTDKYKIFFINGDEFISPRVLEYYSYYPIREGDKVIQNKIKDTLFFKLDNDYVYESKYAPKVYLVNENIESSEVFSLRELEIIKSLKSKKILSLRDYVKSSRFYNENRTTKLNKIYFMKYLQDYVIFLVNNKNEYIKVEPSVVIED
;
A
#
# COMPACT_ATOMS: atom_id res chain seq x y z
N MET A 1 -11.42 -6.87 59.08
CA MET A 1 -11.87 -6.13 57.89
C MET A 1 -10.87 -6.38 56.75
N ASN A 2 -11.35 -6.98 55.66
CA ASN A 2 -10.83 -6.90 54.28
C ASN A 2 -9.45 -7.46 53.93
N LYS A 3 -9.19 -8.77 54.15
CA LYS A 3 -8.16 -9.50 53.37
C LYS A 3 -8.72 -10.40 52.26
N SER A 4 -10.01 -10.75 52.30
CA SER A 4 -10.64 -11.61 51.28
C SER A 4 -11.13 -10.87 50.02
N ILE A 5 -11.17 -9.53 50.03
CA ILE A 5 -11.67 -8.74 48.89
C ILE A 5 -10.56 -8.53 47.82
N PHE A 6 -9.29 -8.60 48.19
CA PHE A 6 -8.18 -8.35 47.27
C PHE A 6 -7.91 -9.51 46.29
N LEU A 7 -8.30 -10.75 46.64
CA LEU A 7 -8.03 -11.91 45.78
C LEU A 7 -9.04 -12.06 44.63
N ILE A 8 -10.27 -11.59 44.81
CA ILE A 8 -11.33 -11.68 43.79
C ILE A 8 -11.08 -10.67 42.66
N ILE A 9 -10.54 -9.48 42.97
CA ILE A 9 -10.20 -8.47 41.96
C ILE A 9 -9.03 -8.94 41.07
N TYR A 10 -8.10 -9.74 41.61
CA TYR A 10 -6.97 -10.29 40.83
C TYR A 10 -7.37 -11.45 39.91
N PHE A 11 -8.44 -12.19 40.26
CA PHE A 11 -8.97 -13.23 39.37
C PHE A 11 -9.79 -12.65 38.21
N PHE A 12 -10.47 -11.50 38.42
CA PHE A 12 -11.20 -10.82 37.35
C PHE A 12 -10.29 -10.06 36.38
N SER A 13 -9.10 -9.61 36.79
CA SER A 13 -8.17 -8.90 35.90
C SER A 13 -7.47 -9.82 34.89
N LEU A 14 -7.29 -11.11 35.20
CA LEU A 14 -6.67 -12.08 34.28
C LEU A 14 -7.65 -12.60 33.22
N THR A 15 -8.96 -12.57 33.47
CA THR A 15 -9.97 -12.99 32.48
C THR A 15 -10.27 -11.92 31.44
N ILE A 16 -9.91 -10.66 31.68
CA ILE A 16 -10.20 -9.56 30.75
C ILE A 16 -9.22 -9.51 29.57
N MET A 17 -8.02 -10.11 29.67
CA MET A 17 -7.03 -10.05 28.58
C MET A 17 -7.16 -11.14 27.50
N LYS A 18 -8.01 -12.17 27.70
CA LYS A 18 -8.31 -13.16 26.66
C LYS A 18 -9.68 -12.99 25.99
N ALA A 19 -10.49 -12.05 26.47
CA ALA A 19 -11.85 -11.83 25.98
C ALA A 19 -11.93 -10.53 25.18
N GLN A 20 -11.45 -10.54 23.93
CA GLN A 20 -12.01 -9.81 22.76
C GLN A 20 -11.06 -9.82 21.54
N GLU A 21 -10.55 -10.96 21.10
CA GLU A 21 -10.54 -11.16 19.64
C GLU A 21 -11.95 -11.60 19.29
N ARG A 22 -12.79 -10.66 18.85
CA ARG A 22 -14.08 -11.04 18.27
C ARG A 22 -13.77 -11.93 17.08
N ASP A 23 -14.43 -13.09 16.99
CA ASP A 23 -14.35 -13.93 15.80
C ASP A 23 -14.62 -13.05 14.57
N LYS A 24 -13.64 -13.00 13.66
CA LYS A 24 -13.76 -12.21 12.44
C LYS A 24 -14.93 -12.75 11.63
N ASP A 25 -15.76 -11.85 11.11
CA ASP A 25 -16.75 -12.22 10.10
C ASP A 25 -16.05 -12.90 8.92
N THR A 26 -16.70 -13.88 8.30
CA THR A 26 -16.13 -14.62 7.17
C THR A 26 -16.68 -14.10 5.85
N LEU A 27 -15.78 -13.77 4.92
CA LEU A 27 -16.10 -13.42 3.55
C LEU A 27 -15.67 -14.54 2.60
N PHE A 28 -16.51 -14.77 1.59
CA PHE A 28 -16.28 -15.76 0.56
C PHE A 28 -16.20 -15.07 -0.79
N PHE A 29 -15.17 -15.37 -1.57
CA PHE A 29 -14.94 -14.78 -2.88
C PHE A 29 -14.86 -15.83 -3.97
N ASN A 30 -15.48 -15.53 -5.12
CA ASN A 30 -15.22 -16.26 -6.35
C ASN A 30 -13.83 -15.92 -6.88
N ILE A 31 -13.13 -16.93 -7.40
CA ILE A 31 -11.88 -16.74 -8.15
C ILE A 31 -12.23 -16.16 -9.52
N ASP A 32 -11.63 -15.01 -9.83
CA ASP A 32 -11.67 -14.43 -11.17
C ASP A 32 -10.38 -14.81 -11.91
N LYS A 33 -10.50 -15.59 -12.98
CA LYS A 33 -9.35 -16.10 -13.74
C LYS A 33 -8.43 -15.02 -14.33
N TYR A 34 -8.93 -13.79 -14.51
CA TYR A 34 -8.14 -12.67 -15.03
C TYR A 34 -7.74 -11.65 -13.96
N TYR A 35 -8.20 -11.80 -12.72
CA TYR A 35 -7.92 -10.84 -11.64
C TYR A 35 -7.38 -11.49 -10.37
N THR A 36 -7.42 -12.81 -10.25
CA THR A 36 -6.97 -13.57 -9.09
C THR A 36 -5.86 -14.51 -9.50
N ILE A 37 -4.65 -14.24 -9.03
CA ILE A 37 -3.44 -15.01 -9.33
C ILE A 37 -3.01 -15.75 -8.09
N SER A 38 -2.85 -17.07 -8.20
CA SER A 38 -2.41 -17.88 -7.07
C SER A 38 -1.57 -19.07 -7.52
N PRO A 39 -0.36 -19.27 -6.95
CA PRO A 39 0.39 -20.50 -7.15
C PRO A 39 -0.32 -21.72 -6.56
N THR A 40 -1.24 -21.53 -5.61
CA THR A 40 -2.04 -22.61 -5.01
C THR A 40 -3.06 -23.19 -6.00
N ILE A 41 -3.55 -22.37 -6.94
CA ILE A 41 -4.51 -22.80 -7.96
C ILE A 41 -3.79 -23.13 -9.28
N THR A 42 -2.79 -22.32 -9.65
CA THR A 42 -2.03 -22.49 -10.90
C THR A 42 -0.54 -22.45 -10.58
N SER A 43 0.05 -23.64 -10.44
CA SER A 43 1.44 -23.82 -9.98
C SER A 43 2.51 -23.28 -10.93
N ASN A 44 2.20 -23.09 -12.22
CA ASN A 44 3.20 -22.88 -13.26
C ASN A 44 3.59 -21.41 -13.51
N LEU A 45 3.31 -20.51 -12.57
CA LEU A 45 3.69 -19.09 -12.66
C LEU A 45 5.19 -18.87 -12.42
N THR A 46 5.84 -19.75 -11.66
CA THR A 46 7.25 -19.60 -11.27
C THR A 46 8.26 -19.90 -12.38
N ASN A 47 7.84 -20.63 -13.42
CA ASN A 47 8.73 -21.06 -14.52
C ASN A 47 8.68 -20.12 -15.73
N LYS A 48 7.97 -18.99 -15.63
CA LYS A 48 7.83 -18.03 -16.73
C LYS A 48 9.03 -17.10 -16.80
N THR A 49 9.51 -16.87 -18.01
CA THR A 49 10.43 -15.77 -18.31
C THR A 49 9.77 -14.42 -18.03
N TYR A 50 10.58 -13.37 -17.88
CA TYR A 50 10.08 -12.01 -17.67
C TYR A 50 9.10 -11.56 -18.78
N LEU A 51 9.42 -11.87 -20.04
CA LEU A 51 8.56 -11.50 -21.18
C LEU A 51 7.20 -12.19 -21.12
N GLU A 52 7.16 -13.47 -20.75
CA GLU A 52 5.90 -14.20 -20.56
C GLU A 52 5.06 -13.62 -19.41
N ILE A 53 5.71 -13.13 -18.34
CA ILE A 53 5.01 -12.43 -17.25
C ILE A 53 4.40 -11.12 -17.76
N VAL A 54 5.14 -10.34 -18.55
CA VAL A 54 4.65 -9.08 -19.13
C VAL A 54 3.47 -9.33 -20.08
N GLU A 55 3.57 -10.32 -20.96
CA GLU A 55 2.48 -10.70 -21.87
C GLU A 55 1.24 -11.17 -21.10
N PHE A 56 1.45 -11.99 -20.08
CA PHE A 56 0.38 -12.42 -19.18
C PHE A 56 -0.30 -11.23 -18.51
N GLN A 57 0.45 -10.31 -17.92
CA GLN A 57 -0.08 -9.10 -17.30
C GLN A 57 -0.86 -8.23 -18.30
N LYS A 58 -0.39 -8.07 -19.54
CA LYS A 58 -1.14 -7.37 -20.60
C LYS A 58 -2.49 -8.02 -20.90
N GLN A 59 -2.55 -9.36 -20.90
CA GLN A 59 -3.81 -10.08 -21.07
C GLN A 59 -4.75 -9.82 -19.89
N LEU A 60 -4.25 -9.88 -18.65
CA LEU A 60 -5.05 -9.55 -17.46
C LEU A 60 -5.59 -8.12 -17.52
N MET A 61 -4.75 -7.15 -17.85
CA MET A 61 -5.13 -5.75 -18.03
C MET A 61 -6.25 -5.58 -19.06
N THR A 62 -6.12 -6.24 -20.21
CA THR A 62 -7.10 -6.14 -21.31
C THR A 62 -8.45 -6.70 -20.90
N ASN A 63 -8.47 -7.82 -20.18
CA ASN A 63 -9.71 -8.48 -19.76
C ASN A 63 -10.38 -7.77 -18.58
N THR A 64 -9.59 -7.28 -17.62
CA THR A 64 -10.13 -6.71 -16.38
C THR A 64 -10.40 -5.21 -16.47
N LYS A 65 -9.63 -4.49 -17.29
CA LYS A 65 -9.59 -3.01 -17.37
C LYS A 65 -9.20 -2.37 -16.03
N THR A 66 -8.33 -3.02 -15.29
CA THR A 66 -7.83 -2.58 -13.97
C THR A 66 -6.33 -2.27 -14.04
N ASN A 67 -5.79 -1.68 -12.97
CA ASN A 67 -4.36 -1.34 -12.88
C ASN A 67 -3.55 -2.38 -12.07
N GLY A 68 -4.16 -3.50 -11.71
CA GLY A 68 -3.47 -4.58 -11.02
C GLY A 68 -4.34 -5.83 -10.90
N TYR A 69 -3.94 -6.71 -10.01
CA TYR A 69 -4.64 -7.96 -9.72
C TYR A 69 -4.43 -8.35 -8.26
N VAL A 70 -5.32 -9.19 -7.75
CA VAL A 70 -5.14 -9.82 -6.43
C VAL A 70 -4.23 -11.03 -6.60
N TYR A 71 -3.17 -11.07 -5.80
CA TYR A 71 -2.32 -12.23 -5.63
C TYR A 71 -2.58 -12.86 -4.28
N PHE A 72 -2.67 -14.19 -4.22
CA PHE A 72 -2.82 -14.86 -2.94
C PHE A 72 -2.13 -16.23 -2.92
N ILE A 73 -1.65 -16.62 -1.74
CA ILE A 73 -1.10 -17.95 -1.47
C ILE A 73 -1.98 -18.58 -0.40
N GLY A 74 -2.54 -19.76 -0.70
CA GLY A 74 -3.32 -20.53 0.25
C GLY A 74 -2.49 -20.98 1.46
N ASP A 75 -3.15 -21.22 2.58
CA ASP A 75 -2.53 -21.71 3.82
C ASP A 75 -2.17 -23.21 3.79
N GLY A 76 -2.47 -23.90 2.69
CA GLY A 76 -2.24 -25.34 2.51
C GLY A 76 -3.39 -26.22 3.01
N ILE A 77 -4.47 -25.64 3.54
CA ILE A 77 -5.63 -26.36 4.03
C ILE A 77 -6.80 -26.16 3.06
N LEU A 78 -7.23 -27.26 2.43
CA LEU A 78 -8.42 -27.29 1.59
C LEU A 78 -9.64 -27.62 2.44
N THR A 79 -10.43 -26.59 2.76
CA THR A 79 -11.65 -26.78 3.55
C THR A 79 -12.79 -27.20 2.62
N LYS A 80 -13.63 -28.16 3.03
CA LYS A 80 -14.82 -28.61 2.27
C LYS A 80 -16.09 -28.46 3.10
N GLY A 81 -17.24 -28.51 2.42
CA GLY A 81 -18.56 -28.56 3.08
C GLY A 81 -19.06 -27.24 3.68
N LEU A 82 -18.35 -26.12 3.45
CA LEU A 82 -18.84 -24.80 3.82
C LEU A 82 -20.03 -24.43 2.92
N LYS A 83 -21.03 -23.77 3.52
CA LYS A 83 -22.25 -23.32 2.84
C LYS A 83 -22.37 -21.79 2.94
N PRO A 84 -21.62 -21.04 2.11
CA PRO A 84 -21.63 -19.58 2.20
C PRO A 84 -23.02 -19.03 1.87
N LYS A 85 -23.53 -18.14 2.73
CA LYS A 85 -24.81 -17.44 2.46
C LYS A 85 -24.70 -16.47 1.28
N LYS A 86 -23.51 -15.90 1.10
CA LYS A 86 -23.21 -14.94 0.04
C LYS A 86 -21.79 -15.17 -0.45
N VAL A 87 -21.63 -15.15 -1.76
CA VAL A 87 -20.33 -15.18 -2.43
C VAL A 87 -20.14 -13.86 -3.16
N LEU A 88 -18.99 -13.24 -2.97
CA LEU A 88 -18.66 -11.93 -3.51
C LEU A 88 -17.70 -12.06 -4.71
N SER A 89 -17.74 -11.07 -5.59
CA SER A 89 -16.69 -10.86 -6.59
C SER A 89 -15.50 -10.17 -5.91
N ILE A 90 -14.33 -10.80 -5.91
CA ILE A 90 -13.12 -10.16 -5.33
C ILE A 90 -12.76 -8.90 -6.10
N LYS A 91 -12.91 -8.92 -7.43
CA LYS A 91 -12.66 -7.76 -8.29
C LYS A 91 -13.56 -6.60 -7.90
N ASP A 92 -14.88 -6.78 -7.86
CA ASP A 92 -15.81 -5.68 -7.56
C ASP A 92 -15.67 -5.19 -6.12
N TYR A 93 -15.24 -6.07 -5.21
CA TYR A 93 -14.95 -5.68 -3.84
C TYR A 93 -13.71 -4.79 -3.77
N VAL A 94 -12.59 -5.22 -4.36
CA VAL A 94 -11.29 -4.53 -4.29
C VAL A 94 -11.27 -3.27 -5.18
N GLU A 95 -11.83 -3.32 -6.39
CA GLU A 95 -11.92 -2.20 -7.33
C GLU A 95 -13.00 -1.16 -6.91
N ASN A 96 -12.90 -0.71 -5.67
CA ASN A 96 -13.77 0.27 -5.07
C ASN A 96 -12.95 1.51 -4.68
N ARG A 97 -13.51 2.70 -4.91
CA ARG A 97 -12.87 4.00 -4.62
C ARG A 97 -12.29 4.11 -3.20
N LYS A 98 -12.89 3.42 -2.21
CA LYS A 98 -12.41 3.41 -0.81
C LYS A 98 -11.03 2.77 -0.65
N PHE A 99 -10.66 1.87 -1.55
CA PHE A 99 -9.39 1.14 -1.53
C PHE A 99 -8.31 1.79 -2.39
N TYR A 100 -8.67 2.65 -3.34
CA TYR A 100 -7.67 3.37 -4.11
C TYR A 100 -6.86 4.33 -3.24
N LEU A 101 -5.63 4.59 -3.69
CA LEU A 101 -4.83 5.73 -3.25
C LEU A 101 -5.67 7.02 -3.29
N ASP A 102 -5.35 7.95 -2.39
CA ASP A 102 -6.12 9.18 -2.24
C ASP A 102 -6.07 10.05 -3.49
N GLY A 103 -7.09 10.88 -3.65
CA GLY A 103 -7.24 11.77 -4.80
C GLY A 103 -8.46 11.44 -5.64
N LYS A 104 -8.58 12.08 -6.80
CA LYS A 104 -9.77 11.99 -7.67
C LYS A 104 -9.60 10.99 -8.80
N TYR A 105 -8.38 10.81 -9.29
CA TYR A 105 -8.10 10.09 -10.54
C TYR A 105 -7.34 8.79 -10.34
N ASN A 106 -6.61 8.64 -9.23
CA ASN A 106 -5.79 7.47 -8.95
C ASN A 106 -6.66 6.20 -8.87
N LYS A 107 -6.20 5.15 -9.54
CA LYS A 107 -6.83 3.82 -9.62
C LYS A 107 -5.89 2.70 -9.19
N ILE A 108 -4.78 3.05 -8.55
CA ILE A 108 -3.92 2.08 -7.87
C ILE A 108 -4.51 1.82 -6.49
N ILE A 109 -4.64 0.54 -6.13
CA ILE A 109 -5.09 0.14 -4.80
C ILE A 109 -4.01 0.48 -3.78
N ASP A 110 -4.45 1.06 -2.67
CA ASP A 110 -3.64 1.24 -1.49
C ASP A 110 -3.66 -0.05 -0.65
N ASP A 111 -2.55 -0.78 -0.64
CA ASP A 111 -2.42 -2.05 0.09
C ASP A 111 -2.69 -1.93 1.58
N GLY A 112 -2.38 -0.79 2.20
CA GLY A 112 -2.66 -0.55 3.60
C GLY A 112 -4.17 -0.46 3.84
N LYS A 113 -4.89 0.32 3.02
CA LYS A 113 -6.35 0.41 3.10
C LYS A 113 -7.01 -0.93 2.83
N LEU A 114 -6.48 -1.69 1.87
CA LEU A 114 -6.97 -3.03 1.56
C LEU A 114 -6.80 -3.95 2.76
N LYS A 115 -5.60 -4.01 3.33
CA LYS A 115 -5.30 -4.81 4.52
C LYS A 115 -6.23 -4.49 5.69
N ASP A 116 -6.31 -3.21 6.08
CA ASP A 116 -7.08 -2.74 7.23
C ASP A 116 -8.58 -3.08 7.09
N SER A 117 -9.11 -2.98 5.87
CA SER A 117 -10.54 -3.17 5.60
C SER A 117 -10.91 -4.56 5.09
N LEU A 118 -9.94 -5.45 4.87
CA LEU A 118 -10.16 -6.81 4.37
C LEU A 118 -9.52 -7.86 5.27
N THR A 119 -8.20 -8.05 5.23
CA THR A 119 -7.52 -9.16 5.93
C THR A 119 -7.42 -8.97 7.44
N ASP A 120 -7.35 -7.73 7.91
CA ASP A 120 -7.36 -7.44 9.35
C ASP A 120 -8.76 -7.59 9.94
N LYS A 121 -9.80 -7.39 9.13
CA LYS A 121 -11.20 -7.36 9.58
C LYS A 121 -11.95 -8.68 9.39
N TYR A 122 -11.62 -9.44 8.34
CA TYR A 122 -12.39 -10.61 7.93
C TYR A 122 -11.52 -11.86 7.87
N LYS A 123 -12.12 -13.02 8.15
CA LYS A 123 -11.61 -14.31 7.66
C LYS A 123 -12.02 -14.46 6.21
N ILE A 124 -11.13 -14.94 5.35
CA ILE A 124 -11.34 -14.95 3.91
C ILE A 124 -11.25 -16.38 3.37
N PHE A 125 -12.15 -16.74 2.47
CA PHE A 125 -12.03 -17.94 1.64
C PHE A 125 -12.24 -17.61 0.16
N PHE A 126 -11.37 -18.15 -0.68
CA PHE A 126 -11.59 -18.25 -2.13
C PHE A 126 -12.25 -19.58 -2.45
N ILE A 127 -13.29 -19.55 -3.28
CA ILE A 127 -14.03 -20.73 -3.69
C ILE A 127 -13.43 -21.31 -4.97
N ASN A 128 -13.01 -22.56 -4.91
CA ASN A 128 -12.49 -23.35 -6.02
C ASN A 128 -13.28 -24.67 -6.13
N GLY A 129 -14.43 -24.64 -6.81
CA GLY A 129 -15.32 -25.80 -6.86
C GLY A 129 -15.95 -26.09 -5.49
N ASP A 130 -15.76 -27.31 -4.96
CA ASP A 130 -16.21 -27.72 -3.63
C ASP A 130 -15.21 -27.36 -2.51
N GLU A 131 -14.04 -26.85 -2.89
CA GLU A 131 -12.94 -26.51 -1.99
C GLU A 131 -12.90 -25.01 -1.70
N PHE A 132 -12.55 -24.70 -0.46
CA PHE A 132 -12.43 -23.34 0.07
C PHE A 132 -11.00 -23.13 0.54
N ILE A 133 -10.34 -22.15 -0.07
CA ILE A 133 -8.93 -21.85 0.15
C ILE A 133 -8.83 -20.59 1.00
N SER A 134 -8.29 -20.73 2.21
CA SER A 134 -7.97 -19.59 3.07
C SER A 134 -6.58 -19.06 2.71
N PRO A 135 -6.41 -17.74 2.48
CA PRO A 135 -5.12 -17.20 2.12
C PRO A 135 -4.24 -17.00 3.36
N ARG A 136 -2.99 -17.49 3.30
CA ARG A 136 -1.92 -17.06 4.21
C ARG A 136 -1.33 -15.71 3.76
N VAL A 137 -1.32 -15.46 2.46
CA VAL A 137 -0.90 -14.20 1.84
C VAL A 137 -2.03 -13.73 0.93
N LEU A 138 -2.40 -12.46 1.03
CA LEU A 138 -3.35 -11.78 0.14
C LEU A 138 -2.84 -10.35 -0.08
N GLU A 139 -2.50 -10.03 -1.32
CA GLU A 139 -1.89 -8.76 -1.70
C GLU A 139 -2.49 -8.28 -3.02
N TYR A 140 -2.40 -6.97 -3.28
CA TYR A 140 -2.67 -6.41 -4.59
C TYR A 140 -1.34 -6.10 -5.28
N TYR A 141 -1.23 -6.49 -6.55
CA TYR A 141 -0.05 -6.22 -7.37
C TYR A 141 -0.43 -5.25 -8.47
N SER A 142 0.19 -4.07 -8.47
CA SER A 142 0.13 -3.12 -9.57
C SER A 142 0.87 -3.67 -10.79
N TYR A 143 0.34 -3.46 -11.99
CA TYR A 143 1.08 -3.76 -13.23
C TYR A 143 2.24 -2.78 -13.45
N TYR A 144 2.21 -1.61 -12.82
CA TYR A 144 3.15 -0.53 -13.09
C TYR A 144 4.33 -0.51 -12.11
N PRO A 145 5.55 -0.16 -12.58
CA PRO A 145 5.88 0.08 -13.98
C PRO A 145 6.06 -1.22 -14.79
N ILE A 146 5.63 -1.21 -16.06
CA ILE A 146 5.86 -2.32 -17.00
C ILE A 146 7.19 -2.05 -17.73
N ARG A 147 8.11 -3.01 -17.77
CA ARG A 147 9.32 -2.91 -18.63
C ARG A 147 9.09 -3.66 -19.93
N GLU A 148 9.36 -3.00 -21.05
CA GLU A 148 9.28 -3.54 -22.40
C GLU A 148 10.62 -3.32 -23.10
N GLY A 149 11.55 -4.27 -22.92
CA GLY A 149 12.96 -4.06 -23.27
C GLY A 149 13.53 -2.89 -22.46
N ASP A 150 14.08 -1.89 -23.14
CA ASP A 150 14.64 -0.68 -22.52
C ASP A 150 13.57 0.36 -22.12
N LYS A 151 12.30 0.15 -22.50
CA LYS A 151 11.22 1.10 -22.21
C LYS A 151 10.57 0.79 -20.86
N VAL A 152 10.39 1.80 -20.03
CA VAL A 152 9.64 1.70 -18.77
C VAL A 152 8.33 2.47 -18.91
N ILE A 153 7.21 1.76 -18.88
CA ILE A 153 5.86 2.33 -18.94
C ILE A 153 5.35 2.57 -17.53
N GLN A 154 5.24 3.84 -17.17
CA GLN A 154 4.70 4.29 -15.89
C GLN A 154 3.17 4.41 -15.95
N ASN A 155 2.51 4.33 -14.78
CA ASN A 155 1.09 4.66 -14.68
C ASN A 155 0.89 6.14 -15.09
N LYS A 156 0.08 6.38 -16.12
CA LYS A 156 -0.21 7.73 -16.64
C LYS A 156 -1.22 8.49 -15.79
N ILE A 157 -2.04 7.79 -15.00
CA ILE A 157 -3.12 8.38 -14.21
C ILE A 157 -2.68 8.43 -12.75
N LYS A 158 -2.13 9.58 -12.35
CA LYS A 158 -1.71 9.87 -10.98
C LYS A 158 -2.40 11.14 -10.50
N ASP A 159 -2.77 11.17 -9.23
CA ASP A 159 -3.16 12.42 -8.60
C ASP A 159 -1.92 13.25 -8.26
N THR A 160 -2.13 14.55 -8.05
CA THR A 160 -1.05 15.49 -7.75
C THR A 160 -1.11 15.91 -6.29
N LEU A 161 0.03 15.81 -5.60
CA LEU A 161 0.23 16.31 -4.25
C LEU A 161 1.08 17.58 -4.30
N PHE A 162 0.59 18.63 -3.67
CA PHE A 162 1.32 19.88 -3.48
C PHE A 162 1.74 19.98 -2.02
N PHE A 163 3.03 20.06 -1.77
CA PHE A 163 3.58 20.29 -0.45
C PHE A 163 4.21 21.67 -0.38
N LYS A 164 4.02 22.37 0.74
CA LYS A 164 4.77 23.60 1.02
C LYS A 164 6.25 23.24 1.15
N LEU A 165 7.12 24.01 0.50
CA LEU A 165 8.56 23.97 0.75
C LEU A 165 8.84 24.69 2.08
N ASP A 166 8.81 23.91 3.16
CA ASP A 166 9.15 24.35 4.51
C ASP A 166 10.63 24.02 4.77
N ASN A 167 11.50 25.02 4.64
CA ASN A 167 12.95 24.86 4.76
C ASN A 167 13.40 24.33 6.13
N ASP A 168 12.54 24.38 7.15
CA ASP A 168 12.82 23.79 8.47
C ASP A 168 12.61 22.28 8.48
N TYR A 169 11.99 21.70 7.45
CA TYR A 169 11.69 20.26 7.36
C TYR A 169 12.14 19.62 6.05
N VAL A 170 12.07 20.37 4.94
CA VAL A 170 12.47 19.98 3.59
C VAL A 170 13.41 21.04 3.06
N TYR A 171 14.69 20.71 2.92
CA TYR A 171 15.72 21.68 2.56
C TYR A 171 16.60 21.13 1.45
N GLU A 172 17.11 22.03 0.60
CA GLU A 172 18.05 21.65 -0.45
C GLU A 172 19.39 21.20 0.17
N SER A 173 19.95 20.11 -0.35
CA SER A 173 21.24 19.59 0.06
C SER A 173 22.35 20.57 -0.27
N LYS A 174 23.23 20.81 0.71
CA LYS A 174 24.44 21.63 0.52
C LYS A 174 25.47 20.98 -0.40
N TYR A 175 25.37 19.66 -0.60
CA TYR A 175 26.33 18.85 -1.35
C TYR A 175 25.80 18.41 -2.71
N ALA A 176 24.48 18.39 -2.88
CA ALA A 176 23.81 17.97 -4.11
C ALA A 176 22.72 18.98 -4.48
N PRO A 177 23.02 19.99 -5.32
CA PRO A 177 22.02 20.90 -5.83
C PRO A 177 20.85 20.13 -6.45
N LYS A 178 19.64 20.68 -6.38
CA LYS A 178 18.40 20.04 -6.88
C LYS A 178 17.97 18.77 -6.15
N VAL A 179 18.58 18.46 -5.01
CA VAL A 179 18.15 17.37 -4.13
C VAL A 179 17.65 17.96 -2.83
N TYR A 180 16.39 17.75 -2.51
CA TYR A 180 15.77 18.19 -1.26
C TYR A 180 15.75 17.03 -0.26
N LEU A 181 16.39 17.23 0.89
CA LEU A 181 16.42 16.29 2.01
C LEU A 181 15.27 16.59 2.97
N VAL A 182 14.87 15.58 3.75
CA VAL A 182 13.89 15.73 4.82
C VAL A 182 14.54 15.51 6.18
N ASN A 183 14.04 16.18 7.22
CA ASN A 183 14.59 16.04 8.58
C ASN A 183 14.44 14.62 9.16
N GLU A 184 13.57 13.77 8.62
CA GLU A 184 13.39 12.38 9.07
C GLU A 184 14.55 11.43 8.67
N ASN A 185 15.62 11.98 8.09
CA ASN A 185 16.85 11.25 7.78
C ASN A 185 17.84 11.16 8.95
N ILE A 186 17.59 11.86 10.06
CA ILE A 186 18.45 11.83 11.24
C ILE A 186 18.56 10.38 11.77
N GLU A 187 19.78 9.91 12.02
CA GLU A 187 20.11 8.59 12.59
C GLU A 187 19.71 7.37 11.72
N SER A 188 19.93 7.45 10.41
CA SER A 188 19.55 6.39 9.48
C SER A 188 20.58 6.24 8.35
N SER A 189 20.99 5.01 8.03
CA SER A 189 21.76 4.70 6.81
C SER A 189 20.93 4.87 5.54
N GLU A 190 19.60 4.87 5.65
CA GLU A 190 18.70 5.20 4.56
C GLU A 190 18.41 6.71 4.53
N VAL A 191 18.65 7.35 3.37
CA VAL A 191 18.39 8.77 3.12
C VAL A 191 17.25 8.92 2.12
N PHE A 192 16.11 9.44 2.60
CA PHE A 192 14.98 9.83 1.76
C PHE A 192 15.20 11.24 1.22
N SER A 193 14.99 11.42 -0.09
CA SER A 193 15.11 12.71 -0.75
C SER A 193 14.06 12.90 -1.83
N LEU A 194 13.89 14.14 -2.23
CA LEU A 194 13.06 14.58 -3.35
C LEU A 194 13.99 15.23 -4.37
N ARG A 195 14.14 14.63 -5.55
CA ARG A 195 14.99 15.17 -6.63
C ARG A 195 14.15 16.07 -7.52
N GLU A 196 14.64 17.28 -7.78
CA GLU A 196 14.04 18.20 -8.74
C GLU A 196 14.07 17.65 -10.16
N LEU A 197 12.94 17.79 -10.85
CA LEU A 197 12.82 17.50 -12.27
C LEU A 197 12.68 18.78 -13.09
N GLU A 198 11.74 19.64 -12.71
CA GLU A 198 11.45 20.89 -13.43
C GLU A 198 10.76 21.90 -12.51
N ILE A 199 10.87 23.19 -12.86
CA ILE A 199 10.18 24.29 -12.19
C ILE A 199 9.08 24.83 -13.10
N ILE A 200 7.86 24.88 -12.58
CA ILE A 200 6.67 25.39 -13.27
C ILE A 200 6.22 26.68 -12.58
N LYS A 201 6.10 27.76 -13.36
CA LYS A 201 5.75 29.10 -12.83
C LYS A 201 4.24 29.39 -12.81
N SER A 202 3.45 28.60 -13.52
CA SER A 202 2.00 28.85 -13.68
C SER A 202 1.20 27.58 -13.49
N LEU A 203 0.89 27.25 -12.24
CA LEU A 203 0.02 26.14 -11.90
C LEU A 203 -1.05 26.57 -10.90
N LYS A 204 -2.28 26.08 -11.06
CA LYS A 204 -3.37 26.31 -10.10
C LYS A 204 -3.43 25.12 -9.14
N SER A 205 -2.89 25.27 -7.94
CA SER A 205 -3.08 24.29 -6.87
C SER A 205 -4.40 24.53 -6.14
N LYS A 206 -5.10 23.45 -5.78
CA LYS A 206 -6.36 23.52 -5.02
C LYS A 206 -6.15 23.43 -3.51
N LYS A 207 -5.08 22.76 -3.08
CA LYS A 207 -4.73 22.52 -1.69
C LYS A 207 -3.22 22.30 -1.60
N ILE A 208 -2.54 23.07 -0.75
CA ILE A 208 -1.13 22.90 -0.43
C ILE A 208 -1.05 22.28 0.96
N LEU A 209 -0.30 21.18 1.09
CA LEU A 209 -0.17 20.38 2.30
C LEU A 209 1.16 20.67 3.01
N SER A 210 1.23 20.37 4.31
CA SER A 210 2.49 20.29 5.05
C SER A 210 3.09 18.89 4.85
N LEU A 211 4.30 18.77 4.31
CA LEU A 211 4.94 17.45 4.16
C LEU A 211 5.19 16.81 5.53
N ARG A 212 5.54 17.62 6.55
CA ARG A 212 5.75 17.15 7.92
C ARG A 212 4.51 16.47 8.48
N ASP A 213 3.36 17.14 8.39
CA ASP A 213 2.11 16.59 8.93
C ASP A 213 1.63 15.40 8.10
N TYR A 214 1.85 15.44 6.78
CA TYR A 214 1.55 14.33 5.89
C TYR A 214 2.34 13.08 6.25
N VAL A 215 3.66 13.22 6.49
CA VAL A 215 4.52 12.11 6.92
C VAL A 215 4.06 11.58 8.28
N LYS A 216 3.88 12.44 9.28
CA LYS A 216 3.55 12.04 10.65
C LYS A 216 2.16 11.41 10.80
N SER A 217 1.21 11.79 9.94
CA SER A 217 -0.12 11.19 9.88
C SER A 217 -0.18 9.92 9.03
N SER A 218 0.89 9.60 8.28
CA SER A 218 0.90 8.42 7.43
C SER A 218 1.18 7.16 8.24
N ARG A 219 0.68 6.02 7.73
CA ARG A 219 1.00 4.69 8.28
C ARG A 219 2.49 4.32 8.23
N PHE A 220 3.30 5.08 7.50
CA PHE A 220 4.73 4.84 7.34
C PHE A 220 5.56 5.45 8.48
N TYR A 221 4.95 6.29 9.32
CA TYR A 221 5.59 6.93 10.45
C TYR A 221 5.14 6.31 11.77
N ASN A 222 6.08 6.04 12.66
CA ASN A 222 5.81 5.60 14.02
C ASN A 222 6.84 6.22 14.98
N GLU A 223 6.38 7.12 15.85
CA GLU A 223 7.24 7.84 16.80
C GLU A 223 7.97 6.94 17.80
N ASN A 224 7.44 5.73 18.05
CA ASN A 224 7.98 4.77 19.01
C ASN A 224 9.06 3.86 18.42
N ARG A 225 9.42 4.02 17.14
CA ARG A 225 10.50 3.26 16.50
C ARG A 225 11.78 4.09 16.45
N THR A 226 12.93 3.42 16.53
CA THR A 226 14.26 4.03 16.31
C THR A 226 14.29 4.73 14.95
N THR A 227 13.98 3.99 13.88
CA THR A 227 13.73 4.56 12.56
C THR A 227 12.25 4.91 12.44
N LYS A 228 11.91 6.17 12.73
CA LYS A 228 10.52 6.64 12.81
C LYS A 228 9.77 6.54 11.49
N LEU A 229 10.40 6.94 10.40
CA LEU A 229 9.85 6.85 9.06
C LEU A 229 10.39 5.62 8.33
N ASN A 230 9.49 4.76 7.86
CA ASN A 230 9.84 3.72 6.90
C ASN A 230 10.00 4.33 5.49
N LYS A 231 11.23 4.75 5.18
CA LYS A 231 11.57 5.56 4.00
C LYS A 231 11.30 4.84 2.69
N ILE A 232 11.64 3.55 2.59
CA ILE A 232 11.44 2.76 1.37
C ILE A 232 9.95 2.65 1.03
N TYR A 233 9.10 2.31 2.00
CA TYR A 233 7.66 2.18 1.75
C TYR A 233 6.99 3.53 1.51
N PHE A 234 7.44 4.59 2.20
CA PHE A 234 6.95 5.94 1.94
C PHE A 234 7.32 6.43 0.54
N MET A 235 8.56 6.19 0.09
CA MET A 235 9.01 6.49 -1.26
C MET A 235 8.16 5.77 -2.30
N LYS A 236 7.97 4.44 -2.17
CA LYS A 236 7.13 3.65 -3.09
C LYS A 236 5.71 4.20 -3.16
N TYR A 237 5.11 4.53 -2.01
CA TYR A 237 3.78 5.15 -1.95
C TYR A 237 3.74 6.50 -2.69
N LEU A 238 4.75 7.34 -2.50
CA LEU A 238 4.83 8.65 -3.15
C LEU A 238 5.09 8.55 -4.66
N GLN A 239 5.73 7.48 -5.15
CA GLN A 239 5.95 7.26 -6.58
C GLN A 239 4.63 7.14 -7.38
N ASP A 240 3.52 6.81 -6.74
CA ASP A 240 2.19 6.75 -7.38
C ASP A 240 1.47 8.11 -7.46
N TYR A 241 2.14 9.19 -7.07
CA TYR A 241 1.67 10.57 -7.20
C TYR A 241 2.60 11.40 -8.10
N VAL A 242 2.06 12.49 -8.64
CA VAL A 242 2.88 13.62 -9.11
C VAL A 242 3.09 14.56 -7.93
N ILE A 243 4.34 14.92 -7.65
CA ILE A 243 4.66 15.69 -6.43
C ILE A 243 5.26 17.03 -6.82
N PHE A 244 4.76 18.08 -6.18
CA PHE A 244 5.31 19.43 -6.26
C PHE A 244 5.66 19.95 -4.87
N LEU A 245 6.85 20.53 -4.74
CA LEU A 245 7.21 21.44 -3.65
C LEU A 245 6.86 22.87 -4.09
N VAL A 246 6.17 23.61 -3.23
CA VAL A 246 5.67 24.96 -3.51
C VAL A 246 6.39 25.94 -2.60
N ASN A 247 7.19 26.82 -3.18
CA ASN A 247 7.91 27.83 -2.41
C ASN A 247 7.06 29.09 -2.17
N ASN A 248 7.59 30.02 -1.36
CA ASN A 248 6.89 31.26 -1.01
C ASN A 248 6.67 32.21 -2.20
N LYS A 249 7.35 31.99 -3.33
CA LYS A 249 7.17 32.75 -4.58
C LYS A 249 6.13 32.13 -5.51
N ASN A 250 5.39 31.11 -5.05
CA ASN A 250 4.47 30.31 -5.85
C ASN A 250 5.15 29.62 -7.06
N GLU A 251 6.42 29.28 -6.93
CA GLU A 251 7.09 28.39 -7.89
C GLU A 251 6.80 26.95 -7.51
N TYR A 252 6.41 26.15 -8.51
CA TYR A 252 6.04 24.75 -8.36
C TYR A 252 7.19 23.89 -8.84
N ILE A 253 7.91 23.30 -7.90
CA ILE A 253 9.10 22.48 -8.14
C ILE A 253 8.64 21.04 -8.22
N LYS A 254 8.57 20.48 -9.42
CA LYS A 254 8.21 19.07 -9.60
C LYS A 254 9.38 18.21 -9.11
N VAL A 255 9.05 17.21 -8.30
CA VAL A 255 10.05 16.34 -7.69
C VAL A 255 9.70 14.87 -7.84
N GLU A 256 10.72 14.02 -7.78
CA GLU A 256 10.58 12.56 -7.64
C GLU A 256 11.14 12.09 -6.29
N PRO A 257 10.46 11.18 -5.58
CA PRO A 257 10.97 10.61 -4.35
C PRO A 257 12.04 9.55 -4.63
N SER A 258 13.10 9.57 -3.81
CA SER A 258 14.21 8.64 -3.88
C SER A 258 14.67 8.24 -2.48
N VAL A 259 15.17 7.02 -2.35
CA VAL A 259 15.88 6.55 -1.15
C VAL A 259 17.24 6.03 -1.60
N VAL A 260 18.29 6.49 -0.94
CA VAL A 260 19.65 5.98 -1.09
C VAL A 260 20.05 5.31 0.22
N ILE A 261 20.79 4.22 0.14
CA ILE A 261 21.39 3.57 1.31
C ILE A 261 22.86 4.01 1.30
N GLU A 262 23.28 4.69 2.37
CA GLU A 262 24.68 5.04 2.61
C GLU A 262 25.38 3.82 3.23
N ASP A 263 26.51 3.43 2.63
CA ASP A 263 27.41 2.37 3.10
C ASP A 263 28.29 2.84 4.27
#